data_AF-A0A0A3J2W2-F1
#
_entry.id   AF-A0A0A3J2W2-F1
#
_cell.length_a   1.000
_cell.length_b   1.000
_cell.length_c   1.000
_cell.angle_alpha   90.00
_cell.angle_beta   90.00
_cell.angle_gamma   90.00
#
_symmetry.space_group_name_H-M   'P 1'
#
loop_
_entity.id
_entity.type
_entity.pdbx_description
1 polymer ?
#
loop_
_entity_poly.entity_id
_entity_poly.type
_entity_poly.pdbx_seq_one_letter_code
_entity_poly.pdbx_strand_id
1 'polypeptide(L)'
;MRNIRLVSIAFPLILIIFLVGCSKEISFEDEIVKILESDEGKDYERVIDYDIRGDYIVVIYKSKKNQQLNIGFIKMNDGKLNWEVGIGGPELIGGDAFISDPLYVNVMIPNESNIKHVKVFGEYAKQVKYSNEIKYWILYTNKSPNSLDVEYIK
;
A
#
# COMPACT_ATOMS: atom_id res chain seq x y z
N MET A 1 -31.87 -79.71 -9.76
CA MET A 1 -32.13 -78.31 -10.21
C MET A 1 -31.34 -77.39 -9.29
N ARG A 2 -30.15 -76.90 -9.68
CA ARG A 2 -29.88 -75.50 -10.15
C ARG A 2 -30.47 -74.46 -9.17
N ASN A 3 -29.70 -73.67 -8.40
CA ASN A 3 -28.60 -72.78 -8.79
C ASN A 3 -27.52 -72.57 -7.68
N ILE A 4 -26.29 -73.04 -7.93
CA ILE A 4 -24.99 -72.31 -8.03
C ILE A 4 -25.12 -70.76 -8.05
N ARG A 5 -24.28 -69.85 -7.48
CA ARG A 5 -22.94 -69.81 -6.83
C ARG A 5 -22.65 -68.35 -6.36
N LEU A 6 -21.75 -68.16 -5.38
CA LEU A 6 -20.60 -67.19 -5.27
C LEU A 6 -20.89 -65.67 -5.41
N VAL A 7 -20.16 -64.67 -4.87
CA VAL A 7 -18.82 -64.56 -4.27
C VAL A 7 -18.67 -63.17 -3.59
N SER A 8 -17.74 -63.07 -2.63
CA SER A 8 -17.23 -61.86 -1.96
C SER A 8 -16.77 -60.72 -2.89
N ILE A 9 -16.93 -59.44 -2.49
CA ILE A 9 -16.08 -58.33 -2.97
C ILE A 9 -15.74 -57.38 -1.82
N ALA A 10 -14.47 -56.99 -1.80
CA ALA A 10 -13.73 -56.26 -0.79
C ALA A 10 -14.06 -54.75 -0.68
N PHE A 11 -13.59 -54.16 0.43
CA PHE A 11 -13.45 -52.72 0.74
C PHE A 11 -13.10 -51.83 -0.46
N PRO A 12 -13.58 -50.58 -0.46
CA PRO A 12 -12.63 -49.47 -0.31
C PRO A 12 -13.18 -48.43 0.70
N LEU A 13 -12.40 -48.01 1.70
CA LEU A 13 -11.47 -46.90 1.56
C LEU A 13 -12.16 -45.64 0.98
N ILE A 14 -13.16 -45.10 1.67
CA ILE A 14 -13.60 -43.71 1.42
C ILE A 14 -12.59 -42.79 2.12
N LEU A 15 -11.42 -42.76 1.49
CA LEU A 15 -10.47 -41.67 1.54
C LEU A 15 -11.02 -40.61 0.58
N ILE A 16 -12.00 -39.84 1.02
CA ILE A 16 -12.38 -38.58 0.38
C ILE A 16 -12.18 -37.53 1.47
N ILE A 17 -10.93 -37.12 1.66
CA ILE A 17 -10.47 -35.85 1.09
C ILE A 17 -11.36 -34.72 1.66
N PHE A 18 -11.27 -34.53 2.98
CA PHE A 18 -11.28 -33.18 3.53
C PHE A 18 -9.98 -32.49 3.03
N LEU A 19 -9.89 -32.23 1.73
CA LEU A 19 -9.11 -31.10 1.24
C LEU A 19 -9.90 -29.88 1.70
N VAL A 20 -9.71 -29.55 2.98
CA VAL A 20 -9.79 -28.16 3.43
C VAL A 20 -8.66 -27.46 2.67
N GLY A 21 -8.93 -27.14 1.41
CA GLY A 21 -8.14 -26.17 0.70
C GLY A 21 -8.36 -24.87 1.44
N CYS A 22 -7.44 -24.52 2.35
CA CYS A 22 -7.25 -23.13 2.70
C CYS A 22 -6.96 -22.42 1.38
N SER A 23 -7.96 -21.79 0.78
CA SER A 23 -7.70 -20.72 -0.16
C SER A 23 -6.87 -19.71 0.62
N LYS A 24 -5.59 -19.57 0.26
CA LYS A 24 -4.78 -18.47 0.79
C LYS A 24 -5.40 -17.20 0.21
N GLU A 25 -6.37 -16.63 0.92
CA GLU A 25 -6.79 -15.26 0.68
C GLU A 25 -5.55 -14.40 0.90
N ILE A 26 -5.06 -13.85 -0.20
CA ILE A 26 -3.98 -12.87 -0.20
C ILE A 26 -4.58 -11.58 0.32
N SER A 27 -3.92 -10.92 1.27
CA SER A 27 -4.41 -9.65 1.77
C SER A 27 -4.26 -8.56 0.70
N PHE A 28 -5.06 -7.51 0.78
CA PHE A 28 -4.95 -6.37 -0.13
C PHE A 28 -3.54 -5.73 -0.10
N GLU A 29 -2.93 -5.67 1.07
CA GLU A 29 -1.55 -5.18 1.22
C GLU A 29 -0.54 -6.12 0.53
N ASP A 30 -0.73 -7.45 0.63
CA ASP A 30 0.11 -8.41 -0.10
C ASP A 30 0.00 -8.24 -1.62
N GLU A 31 -1.16 -7.82 -2.15
CA GLU A 31 -1.30 -7.49 -3.58
C GLU A 31 -0.50 -6.23 -3.97
N ILE A 32 -0.55 -5.20 -3.13
CA ILE A 32 0.25 -3.98 -3.31
C ILE A 32 1.75 -4.33 -3.28
N VAL A 33 2.18 -5.14 -2.30
CA VAL A 33 3.58 -5.58 -2.17
C VAL A 33 4.01 -6.32 -3.44
N LYS A 34 3.19 -7.25 -3.96
CA LYS A 34 3.50 -7.95 -5.21
C LYS A 34 3.69 -7.01 -6.38
N ILE A 35 2.87 -5.96 -6.51
CA ILE A 35 2.99 -4.98 -7.59
C ILE A 35 4.30 -4.19 -7.47
N LEU A 36 4.72 -3.87 -6.25
CA LEU A 36 5.97 -3.17 -5.98
C LEU A 36 7.19 -4.05 -6.21
N GLU A 37 7.08 -5.36 -5.97
CA GLU A 37 8.15 -6.35 -6.19
C GLU A 37 8.22 -6.87 -7.63
N SER A 38 7.14 -6.78 -8.42
CA SER A 38 7.04 -7.45 -9.73
C SER A 38 7.89 -6.83 -10.85
N ASP A 39 8.58 -5.72 -10.61
CA ASP A 39 9.33 -4.98 -11.62
C ASP A 39 10.72 -4.60 -11.09
N GLU A 40 11.76 -5.06 -11.77
CA GLU A 40 13.17 -4.87 -11.39
C GLU A 40 13.60 -3.38 -11.36
N GLY A 41 12.77 -2.45 -11.83
CA GLY A 41 13.03 -1.01 -11.78
C GLY A 41 12.52 -0.28 -10.52
N LYS A 42 11.60 -0.86 -9.75
CA LYS A 42 10.92 -0.14 -8.66
C LYS A 42 11.80 -0.02 -7.43
N ASP A 43 12.02 1.21 -6.99
CA ASP A 43 12.82 1.53 -5.81
C ASP A 43 12.01 1.35 -4.51
N TYR A 44 11.77 0.09 -4.16
CA TYR A 44 10.91 -0.34 -3.06
C TYR A 44 11.69 -1.13 -2.01
N GLU A 45 11.58 -0.70 -0.75
CA GLU A 45 12.00 -1.47 0.43
C GLU A 45 10.80 -2.09 1.15
N ARG A 46 9.79 -1.27 1.49
CA ARG A 46 8.57 -1.72 2.18
C ARG A 46 7.43 -0.71 2.07
N VAL A 47 6.19 -1.19 2.19
CA VAL A 47 5.00 -0.34 2.32
C VAL A 47 4.97 0.32 3.71
N ILE A 48 4.52 1.57 3.77
CA ILE A 48 4.40 2.38 5.00
C ILE A 48 2.94 2.69 5.32
N ASP A 49 2.17 3.14 4.34
CA ASP A 49 0.72 3.38 4.45
C ASP A 49 0.11 3.27 3.06
N TYR A 50 -1.20 3.10 3.01
CA TYR A 50 -1.95 3.29 1.77
C TYR A 50 -3.31 3.92 2.05
N ASP A 51 -3.84 4.64 1.07
CA ASP A 51 -5.15 5.27 1.16
C ASP A 51 -5.86 5.18 -0.19
N ILE A 52 -7.19 5.10 -0.16
CA ILE A 52 -8.02 5.00 -1.36
C ILE A 52 -8.65 6.38 -1.62
N ARG A 53 -8.34 6.97 -2.77
CA ARG A 53 -8.77 8.31 -3.17
C ARG A 53 -9.27 8.31 -4.61
N GLY A 54 -10.59 8.43 -4.75
CA GLY A 54 -11.24 8.28 -6.06
C GLY A 54 -10.94 6.90 -6.62
N ASP A 55 -10.38 6.87 -7.83
CA ASP A 55 -10.02 5.62 -8.52
C ASP A 55 -8.60 5.13 -8.19
N TYR A 56 -7.85 5.86 -7.37
CA TYR A 56 -6.45 5.57 -7.06
C TYR A 56 -6.29 5.04 -5.64
N ILE A 57 -5.42 4.04 -5.52
CA ILE A 57 -4.79 3.63 -4.27
C ILE A 57 -3.44 4.34 -4.23
N VAL A 58 -3.30 5.24 -3.27
CA VAL A 58 -2.06 6.00 -3.04
C VAL A 58 -1.26 5.25 -2.01
N VAL A 59 -0.09 4.75 -2.41
CA VAL A 59 0.78 3.94 -1.58
C VAL A 59 1.99 4.76 -1.18
N ILE A 60 2.23 4.89 0.11
CA ILE A 60 3.45 5.47 0.65
C ILE A 60 4.39 4.30 0.96
N TYR A 61 5.57 4.30 0.36
CA TYR A 61 6.55 3.23 0.56
C TYR A 61 7.95 3.80 0.75
N LYS A 62 8.80 3.07 1.46
CA LYS A 62 10.18 3.49 1.68
C LYS A 62 11.02 3.12 0.45
N SER A 63 11.84 4.06 0.00
CA SER A 63 12.86 3.83 -1.02
C SER A 63 13.95 2.89 -0.49
N LYS A 64 14.43 1.99 -1.35
CA LYS A 64 15.57 1.10 -1.04
C LYS A 64 16.91 1.78 -1.31
N LYS A 65 16.96 2.67 -2.30
CA LYS A 65 18.18 3.33 -2.77
C LYS A 65 18.45 4.65 -2.03
N ASN A 66 17.41 5.33 -1.57
CA ASN A 66 17.45 6.66 -0.99
C ASN A 66 16.80 6.66 0.40
N GLN A 67 17.25 7.54 1.29
CA GLN A 67 16.62 7.73 2.61
C GLN A 67 15.39 8.63 2.49
N GLN A 68 14.40 8.19 1.73
CA GLN A 68 13.17 8.96 1.45
C GLN A 68 11.92 8.08 1.42
N LEU A 69 10.77 8.72 1.51
CA LEU A 69 9.50 8.12 1.13
C LEU A 69 9.27 8.29 -0.37
N ASN A 70 8.65 7.31 -1.00
CA ASN A 70 8.12 7.36 -2.36
C ASN A 70 6.59 7.25 -2.31
N ILE A 71 5.95 7.79 -3.33
CA ILE A 71 4.50 7.79 -3.49
C ILE A 71 4.16 7.05 -4.77
N GLY A 72 3.39 5.98 -4.65
CA GLY A 72 2.92 5.14 -5.74
C GLY A 72 1.44 5.32 -5.96
N PHE A 73 1.03 5.26 -7.21
CA PHE A 73 -0.37 5.30 -7.61
C PHE A 73 -0.72 4.00 -8.29
N ILE A 74 -1.71 3.30 -7.74
CA ILE A 74 -2.26 2.07 -8.28
C ILE A 74 -3.71 2.33 -8.63
N LYS A 75 -4.16 1.88 -9.80
CA LYS A 75 -5.56 1.99 -10.22
C LYS A 75 -6.19 0.61 -10.29
N MET A 76 -7.46 0.51 -9.88
CA MET A 76 -8.25 -0.69 -10.11
C MET A 76 -8.85 -0.64 -11.52
N ASN A 77 -8.41 -1.54 -12.41
CA ASN A 77 -9.03 -1.73 -13.72
C ASN A 77 -9.48 -3.20 -13.86
N ASP A 78 -10.75 -3.41 -14.17
CA ASP A 78 -11.35 -4.75 -14.37
C ASP A 78 -11.11 -5.73 -13.21
N GLY A 79 -11.17 -5.23 -11.98
CA GLY A 79 -10.94 -6.04 -10.77
C GLY A 79 -9.47 -6.42 -10.54
N LYS A 80 -8.53 -5.79 -11.27
CA LYS A 80 -7.08 -5.95 -11.09
C LYS A 80 -6.44 -4.63 -10.72
N LEU A 81 -5.52 -4.70 -9.77
CA LEU A 81 -4.65 -3.61 -9.37
C LEU A 81 -3.52 -3.43 -10.40
N ASN A 82 -3.44 -2.25 -11.02
CA ASN A 82 -2.39 -1.92 -11.99
C ASN A 82 -1.57 -0.74 -11.47
N TRP A 83 -0.26 -0.84 -11.60
CA TRP A 83 0.66 0.25 -11.31
C TRP A 83 0.54 1.34 -12.37
N GLU A 84 0.30 2.58 -11.95
CA GLU A 84 0.23 3.73 -12.85
C GLU A 84 1.57 4.47 -12.85
N VAL A 85 2.00 4.97 -11.70
CA VAL A 85 3.23 5.75 -11.58
C VAL A 85 3.79 5.73 -10.16
N GLY A 86 5.11 5.88 -10.04
CA GLY A 86 5.81 6.12 -8.79
C GLY A 86 6.58 7.43 -8.86
N ILE A 87 6.50 8.21 -7.79
CA ILE A 87 7.11 9.53 -7.68
C ILE A 87 7.92 9.59 -6.39
N GLY A 88 9.10 10.22 -6.44
CA GLY A 88 9.90 10.50 -5.26
C GLY A 88 9.17 11.43 -4.30
N GLY A 89 9.26 11.14 -3.01
CA GLY A 89 8.68 11.93 -1.93
C GLY A 89 9.74 12.62 -1.07
N PRO A 90 9.36 13.07 0.14
CA PRO A 90 10.28 13.77 1.03
C PRO A 90 11.35 12.83 1.60
N GLU A 91 12.54 13.39 1.85
CA GLU A 91 13.59 12.71 2.58
C GLU A 91 13.16 12.44 4.03
N LEU A 92 13.63 11.33 4.61
CA LEU A 92 13.31 10.95 6.00
C LEU A 92 13.91 11.91 7.02
N ILE A 93 14.93 12.69 6.66
CA ILE A 93 15.50 13.75 7.50
C ILE A 93 14.65 15.03 7.49
N GLY A 94 13.71 15.12 6.55
CA GLY A 94 12.76 16.21 6.40
C GLY A 94 12.72 16.80 5.00
N GLY A 95 11.56 17.35 4.64
CA GLY A 95 11.24 17.85 3.32
C GLY A 95 9.77 17.68 2.98
N ASP A 96 9.39 18.22 1.81
CA ASP A 96 8.03 18.26 1.32
C ASP A 96 7.96 17.73 -0.12
N ALA A 97 6.90 16.98 -0.43
CA ALA A 97 6.57 16.57 -1.79
C ALA A 97 5.13 16.96 -2.12
N PHE A 98 4.97 17.80 -3.14
CA PHE A 98 3.68 18.28 -3.64
C PHE A 98 3.43 17.71 -5.04
N ILE A 99 2.73 16.59 -5.08
CA ILE A 99 2.37 15.89 -6.31
C ILE A 99 1.07 16.50 -6.83
N SER A 100 0.96 16.66 -8.15
CA SER A 100 -0.24 17.18 -8.81
C SER A 100 -0.88 16.24 -9.83
N ASP A 101 -0.20 15.15 -10.18
CA ASP A 101 -0.63 14.17 -11.18
C ASP A 101 -0.22 12.77 -10.68
N PRO A 102 -1.12 11.75 -10.68
CA PRO A 102 -2.53 11.78 -11.13
C PRO A 102 -3.51 12.39 -10.12
N LEU A 103 -3.06 12.69 -8.91
CA LEU A 103 -3.85 13.28 -7.83
C LEU A 103 -3.00 14.28 -7.06
N TYR A 104 -3.63 15.34 -6.54
CA TYR A 104 -2.97 16.27 -5.63
C TYR A 104 -2.71 15.62 -4.27
N VAL A 105 -1.46 15.24 -4.02
CA VAL A 105 -1.01 14.59 -2.78
C VAL A 105 0.17 15.38 -2.21
N ASN A 106 0.03 15.78 -0.95
CA ASN A 106 1.06 16.53 -0.24
C ASN A 106 1.58 15.66 0.89
N VAL A 107 2.87 15.33 0.87
CA VAL A 107 3.54 14.55 1.92
C VAL A 107 4.65 15.38 2.52
N MET A 108 4.61 15.56 3.84
CA MET A 108 5.52 16.43 4.57
C MET A 108 6.19 15.69 5.72
N ILE A 109 7.51 15.82 5.81
CA ILE A 109 8.31 15.42 6.97
C ILE A 109 8.96 16.69 7.53
N PRO A 110 8.50 17.19 8.68
CA PRO A 110 9.11 18.37 9.28
C PRO A 110 10.58 18.11 9.67
N ASN A 111 11.44 19.09 9.41
CA ASN A 111 12.84 19.06 9.86
C ASN A 111 12.97 19.12 11.40
N GLU A 112 11.96 19.66 12.08
CA GLU A 112 11.92 19.80 13.54
C GLU A 112 11.15 18.65 14.20
N SER A 113 11.74 18.02 15.22
CA SER A 113 11.16 16.84 15.88
C SER A 113 9.96 17.14 16.79
N ASN A 114 9.76 18.40 17.18
CA ASN A 114 8.69 18.83 18.10
C ASN A 114 7.40 19.29 17.40
N ILE A 115 7.29 19.10 16.08
CA ILE A 115 6.05 19.41 15.36
C ILE A 115 4.95 18.41 15.74
N LYS A 116 3.82 18.96 16.22
CA LYS A 116 2.61 18.22 16.58
C LYS A 116 1.64 18.14 15.42
N HIS A 117 1.46 19.23 14.69
CA HIS A 117 0.52 19.33 13.58
C HIS A 117 1.14 20.02 12.38
N VAL A 118 0.66 19.63 11.20
CA VAL A 118 0.96 20.32 9.95
C VAL A 118 -0.37 20.72 9.32
N LYS A 119 -0.46 21.94 8.81
CA LYS A 119 -1.58 22.38 7.98
C LYS A 119 -1.12 22.65 6.57
N VAL A 120 -2.03 22.45 5.61
CA VAL A 120 -1.87 22.89 4.22
C VAL A 120 -3.13 23.65 3.84
N PHE A 121 -2.98 24.88 3.34
CA PHE A 121 -4.11 25.79 3.11
C PHE A 121 -5.03 25.95 4.35
N GLY A 122 -4.45 25.93 5.56
CA GLY A 122 -5.20 26.03 6.81
C GLY A 122 -5.89 24.74 7.28
N GLU A 123 -5.89 23.66 6.48
CA GLU A 123 -6.47 22.37 6.82
C GLU A 123 -5.44 21.44 7.46
N TYR A 124 -5.83 20.72 8.52
CA TYR A 124 -4.94 19.79 9.21
C TYR A 124 -4.64 18.55 8.37
N ALA A 125 -3.37 18.29 8.12
CA ALA A 125 -2.91 17.06 7.48
C ALA A 125 -3.01 15.85 8.43
N LYS A 126 -3.30 14.67 7.88
CA LYS A 126 -3.30 13.39 8.61
C LYS A 126 -1.87 13.08 9.02
N GLN A 127 -1.63 12.89 10.30
CA GLN A 127 -0.35 12.37 10.78
C GLN A 127 -0.32 10.84 10.64
N VAL A 128 0.75 10.32 10.08
CA VAL A 128 1.04 8.89 10.01
C VAL A 128 2.33 8.62 10.77
N LYS A 129 2.26 7.69 11.73
CA LYS A 129 3.41 7.23 12.51
C LYS A 129 3.56 5.73 12.33
N TYR A 130 4.49 5.33 11.48
CA TYR A 130 4.77 3.92 11.21
C TYR A 130 5.78 3.34 12.21
N SER A 131 6.85 4.08 12.49
CA SER A 131 7.87 3.69 13.46
C SER A 131 8.39 4.92 14.22
N ASN A 132 9.41 4.72 15.06
CA ASN A 132 10.13 5.84 15.68
C ASN A 132 10.92 6.68 14.66
N GLU A 133 11.25 6.09 13.51
CA GLU A 133 12.05 6.72 12.45
C GLU A 133 11.17 7.34 11.36
N ILE A 134 9.96 6.80 11.14
CA ILE A 134 9.08 7.25 10.06
C ILE A 134 7.80 7.83 10.66
N LYS A 135 7.75 9.16 10.64
CA LYS A 135 6.60 9.98 10.99
C LYS A 135 6.46 11.07 9.93
N TYR A 136 5.29 11.16 9.31
CA TYR A 136 5.01 12.14 8.28
C TYR A 136 3.56 12.62 8.35
N TRP A 137 3.26 13.65 7.57
CA TRP A 137 1.92 14.21 7.41
C TRP A 137 1.52 14.13 5.95
N ILE A 138 0.25 13.81 5.70
CA ILE A 138 -0.31 13.72 4.36
C ILE A 138 -1.63 14.46 4.27
N LEU A 139 -1.81 15.22 3.19
CA LEU A 139 -3.10 15.83 2.85
C LEU A 139 -3.35 15.75 1.35
N TYR A 140 -4.57 15.35 0.99
CA TYR A 140 -5.09 15.40 -0.38
C TYR A 140 -5.78 16.73 -0.60
N THR A 141 -5.39 17.46 -1.64
CA THR A 141 -5.94 18.79 -1.95
C THR A 141 -6.57 18.79 -3.35
N ASN A 142 -7.04 19.95 -3.81
CA ASN A 142 -7.52 20.16 -5.18
C ASN A 142 -6.56 21.03 -6.03
N LYS A 143 -5.44 21.44 -5.44
CA LYS A 143 -4.38 22.24 -6.06
C LYS A 143 -3.05 21.97 -5.33
N SER A 144 -1.95 22.20 -6.01
CA SER A 144 -0.61 22.07 -5.42
C SER A 144 -0.31 23.28 -4.52
N PRO A 145 0.11 23.08 -3.25
CA PRO A 145 0.59 24.14 -2.39
C PRO A 145 1.98 24.63 -2.80
N ASN A 146 2.32 25.82 -2.33
CA ASN A 146 3.71 26.25 -2.19
C ASN A 146 4.11 26.26 -0.70
N SER A 147 5.37 26.59 -0.40
CA SER A 147 5.88 26.58 0.97
C SER A 147 5.17 27.53 1.93
N LEU A 148 4.55 28.62 1.45
CA LEU A 148 3.79 29.56 2.28
C LEU A 148 2.41 29.02 2.67
N ASP A 149 1.92 28.02 1.95
CA ASP A 149 0.64 27.38 2.23
C ASP A 149 0.75 26.28 3.30
N VAL A 150 1.97 25.97 3.76
CA VAL A 150 2.26 24.92 4.75
C VAL A 150 2.64 25.54 6.10
N GLU A 151 1.93 25.15 7.14
CA GLU A 151 2.17 25.61 8.51
C GLU A 151 2.58 24.46 9.42
N TYR A 152 3.70 24.61 10.12
CA TYR A 152 4.22 23.66 11.10
C TYR A 152 3.94 24.14 12.53
N ILE A 153 3.17 23.36 13.30
CA ILE A 153 2.64 23.76 14.61
C ILE A 153 3.21 22.85 15.70
N LYS A 154 3.77 23.47 16.75
CA LYS A 154 4.41 22.83 17.92
C LYS A 154 3.44 22.57 19.08
#